data_AF-A0A2R8CJ74-F1
#
_entry.id   AF-A0A2R8CJ74-F1
#
_cell.length_a   1.000
_cell.length_b   1.000
_cell.length_c   1.000
_cell.angle_alpha   90.00
_cell.angle_beta   90.00
_cell.angle_gamma   90.00
#
_symmetry.space_group_name_H-M   'P 1'
#
loop_
_entity.id
_entity.type
_entity.pdbx_description
1 polymer ?
#
loop_
_entity_poly.entity_id
_entity_poly.type
_entity_poly.pdbx_seq_one_letter_code
_entity_poly.pdbx_strand_id
1 'polypeptide(L)'
;MAAAAAASVEDERIGPKAPRSSSLTEAEEAAVVTFRRTTHLPLDDCLFALQCFIPHLTRSSLHRLYQRHDISRLPRETGPNTKGLTLRAYPIGYLHLDICQVRTG
;
A
#
# COMPACT_ATOMS: atom_id res chain seq x y z
N MET A 1 5.16 19.45 51.20
CA MET A 1 4.22 18.44 50.68
C MET A 1 4.34 18.43 49.16
N ALA A 2 5.32 17.69 48.64
CA ALA A 2 5.69 17.73 47.21
C ALA A 2 4.69 16.92 46.38
N ALA A 3 4.13 17.55 45.36
CA ALA A 3 3.16 16.96 44.44
C ALA A 3 3.79 15.83 43.63
N ALA A 4 3.23 14.63 43.74
CA ALA A 4 3.59 13.50 42.91
C ALA A 4 3.17 13.76 41.45
N ALA A 5 4.13 13.69 40.53
CA ALA A 5 3.89 13.74 39.10
C ALA A 5 3.03 12.53 38.68
N ALA A 6 1.94 12.79 37.97
CA ALA A 6 1.07 11.73 37.44
C ALA A 6 1.85 10.89 36.42
N ALA A 7 1.96 9.59 36.68
CA ALA A 7 2.50 8.62 35.73
C ALA A 7 1.62 8.56 34.48
N SER A 8 2.21 8.74 33.30
CA SER A 8 1.50 8.57 32.02
C SER A 8 1.15 7.09 31.83
N VAL A 9 -0.14 6.79 31.66
CA VAL A 9 -0.61 5.48 31.23
C VAL A 9 -0.60 5.49 29.69
N GLU A 10 0.34 4.79 29.08
CA GLU A 10 0.33 4.57 27.64
C GLU A 10 -0.52 3.35 27.31
N ASP A 11 -1.41 3.52 26.32
CA ASP A 11 -2.30 2.45 25.86
C ASP A 11 -1.49 1.44 25.03
N GLU A 12 -1.45 0.18 25.47
CA GLU A 12 -0.78 -0.88 24.73
C GLU A 12 -1.64 -1.33 23.55
N ARG A 13 -0.98 -1.65 22.43
CA ARG A 13 -1.69 -2.21 21.27
C ARG A 13 -2.36 -3.53 21.63
N ILE A 14 -3.69 -3.52 21.69
CA ILE A 14 -4.53 -4.72 21.77
C ILE A 14 -4.55 -5.36 20.38
N GLY A 15 -3.54 -6.19 20.08
CA GLY A 15 -3.44 -6.89 18.81
C GLY A 15 -2.33 -7.95 18.83
N PRO A 16 -2.27 -8.81 17.81
CA PRO A 16 -1.22 -9.82 17.71
C PRO A 16 0.16 -9.14 17.72
N LYS A 17 1.09 -9.62 18.57
CA LYS A 17 2.47 -9.09 18.65
C LYS A 17 3.18 -9.10 17.29
N ALA A 18 2.89 -10.11 16.48
CA ALA A 18 3.26 -10.17 15.07
C ALA A 18 2.02 -9.90 14.21
N PRO A 19 1.90 -8.74 13.54
CA PRO A 19 0.78 -8.47 12.66
C PRO A 19 0.85 -9.45 11.47
N ARG A 20 -0.15 -10.33 11.36
CA ARG A 20 -0.30 -11.29 10.25
C ARG A 20 -1.74 -11.25 9.74
N SER A 21 -1.98 -11.63 8.49
CA SER A 21 -3.35 -11.81 8.04
C SER A 21 -3.91 -13.10 8.67
N SER A 22 -5.21 -13.08 8.95
CA SER A 22 -5.94 -14.28 9.39
C SER A 22 -6.42 -15.14 8.24
N SER A 23 -6.26 -14.65 7.01
CA SER A 23 -6.87 -15.22 5.80
C SER A 23 -5.85 -15.74 4.79
N LEU A 24 -4.57 -15.37 4.91
CA LEU A 24 -3.50 -15.88 4.04
C LEU A 24 -2.49 -16.64 4.88
N THR A 25 -1.94 -17.69 4.29
CA THR A 25 -0.79 -18.41 4.82
C THR A 25 0.48 -17.58 4.68
N GLU A 26 1.52 -17.89 5.46
CA GLU A 26 2.81 -17.19 5.39
C GLU A 26 3.44 -17.26 3.99
N ALA A 27 3.27 -18.40 3.30
CA ALA A 27 3.75 -18.58 1.93
C ALA A 27 3.02 -17.69 0.93
N GLU A 28 1.69 -17.58 1.05
CA GLU A 28 0.88 -16.69 0.22
C GLU A 28 1.23 -15.22 0.48
N GLU A 29 1.39 -14.81 1.74
CA GLU A 29 1.83 -13.45 2.07
C GLU A 29 3.17 -13.12 1.41
N ALA A 30 4.15 -14.03 1.51
CA ALA A 30 5.47 -13.85 0.90
C ALA A 30 5.40 -13.77 -0.63
N ALA A 31 4.59 -14.61 -1.27
CA ALA A 31 4.40 -14.59 -2.72
C ALA A 31 3.77 -13.27 -3.19
N VAL A 32 2.72 -12.80 -2.49
CA VAL A 32 2.00 -11.57 -2.82
C VAL A 32 2.89 -10.32 -2.62
N VAL A 33 3.65 -10.27 -1.53
CA VAL A 33 4.62 -9.18 -1.27
C VAL A 33 5.70 -9.14 -2.35
N THR A 34 6.24 -10.32 -2.71
CA THR A 34 7.26 -10.43 -3.77
C THR A 34 6.68 -9.99 -5.11
N PHE A 35 5.49 -10.46 -5.46
CA PHE A 35 4.81 -10.08 -6.69
C PHE A 35 4.64 -8.56 -6.83
N ARG A 36 4.17 -7.88 -5.78
CA ARG A 36 4.01 -6.42 -5.78
C ARG A 36 5.34 -5.68 -5.94
N ARG A 37 6.40 -6.15 -5.28
CA ARG A 37 7.74 -5.55 -5.37
C ARG A 37 8.38 -5.72 -6.74
N THR A 38 8.11 -6.81 -7.43
CA THR A 38 8.66 -7.06 -8.77
C THR A 38 7.87 -6.34 -9.86
N THR A 39 6.54 -6.35 -9.75
CA THR A 39 5.67 -5.88 -10.85
C THR A 39 5.28 -4.41 -10.75
N HIS A 40 5.30 -3.82 -9.55
CA HIS A 40 4.82 -2.46 -9.28
C HIS A 40 3.39 -2.15 -9.78
N LEU A 41 2.60 -3.18 -10.12
CA LEU A 41 1.22 -3.04 -10.57
C LEU A 41 0.37 -2.40 -9.47
N PRO A 42 -0.70 -1.65 -9.82
CA PRO A 42 -1.63 -1.08 -8.85
C PRO A 42 -2.38 -2.19 -8.09
N LEU A 43 -3.03 -1.80 -6.98
CA LEU A 43 -3.66 -2.74 -6.04
C LEU A 43 -4.65 -3.70 -6.73
N ASP A 44 -5.53 -3.15 -7.57
CA ASP A 44 -6.61 -3.89 -8.21
C ASP A 44 -6.11 -4.82 -9.32
N ASP A 45 -5.06 -4.43 -10.05
CA ASP A 45 -4.40 -5.29 -11.03
C ASP A 45 -3.67 -6.45 -10.34
N CYS A 46 -3.01 -6.20 -9.20
CA CYS A 46 -2.44 -7.27 -8.39
C CYS A 46 -3.52 -8.25 -7.91
N LEU A 47 -4.66 -7.73 -7.44
CA LEU A 47 -5.77 -8.58 -6.99
C LEU A 47 -6.22 -9.49 -8.14
N PHE A 48 -6.48 -8.92 -9.31
CA PHE A 48 -6.92 -9.69 -10.48
C PHE A 48 -5.89 -10.76 -10.89
N ALA A 49 -4.61 -10.41 -10.93
CA ALA A 49 -3.54 -11.34 -11.29
C ALA A 49 -3.34 -12.47 -10.26
N LEU A 50 -3.53 -12.20 -8.98
CA LEU A 50 -3.30 -13.16 -7.90
C LEU A 50 -4.52 -14.04 -7.59
N GLN A 51 -5.72 -13.60 -7.98
CA GLN A 51 -6.97 -14.29 -7.66
C GLN A 51 -7.09 -15.66 -8.35
N CYS A 52 -6.39 -15.88 -9.47
CA CYS A 52 -6.32 -17.20 -10.10
C CYS A 52 -5.51 -18.23 -9.29
N PHE A 53 -4.59 -17.78 -8.43
CA PHE A 53 -3.79 -18.63 -7.55
C PHE A 53 -4.35 -18.70 -6.13
N ILE A 54 -4.93 -17.59 -5.65
CA ILE A 54 -5.46 -17.45 -4.29
C ILE A 54 -6.93 -16.97 -4.41
N PRO A 55 -7.89 -17.89 -4.63
CA PRO A 55 -9.27 -17.52 -4.95
C PRO A 55 -10.01 -16.84 -3.80
N HIS A 56 -9.58 -17.06 -2.57
CA HIS A 56 -10.12 -16.45 -1.36
C HIS A 56 -9.46 -15.10 -1.02
N LEU A 57 -8.52 -14.62 -1.85
CA LEU A 57 -7.91 -13.31 -1.68
C LEU A 57 -8.95 -12.21 -1.89
N THR A 58 -9.05 -11.30 -0.92
CA THR A 58 -9.95 -10.15 -1.00
C THR A 58 -9.16 -8.87 -1.19
N ARG A 59 -9.77 -7.87 -1.83
CA ARG A 59 -9.20 -6.52 -1.96
C ARG A 59 -8.75 -5.95 -0.60
N SER A 60 -9.58 -6.14 0.42
CA SER A 60 -9.37 -5.63 1.78
C SER A 60 -8.21 -6.33 2.51
N SER A 61 -8.04 -7.64 2.33
CA SER A 61 -6.90 -8.37 2.91
C SER A 61 -5.60 -7.97 2.21
N LEU A 62 -5.62 -7.86 0.88
CA LEU A 62 -4.48 -7.43 0.07
C LEU A 62 -4.01 -6.01 0.44
N HIS A 63 -4.94 -5.08 0.56
CA HIS A 63 -4.62 -3.70 0.94
C HIS A 63 -3.99 -3.61 2.34
N ARG A 64 -4.55 -4.35 3.33
CA ARG A 64 -4.01 -4.40 4.70
C ARG A 64 -2.63 -5.04 4.75
N LEU A 65 -2.40 -6.09 3.96
CA LEU A 65 -1.09 -6.71 3.78
C LEU A 65 -0.08 -5.68 3.26
N TYR A 66 -0.40 -4.98 2.16
CA TYR A 66 0.50 -3.97 1.58
C TYR A 66 0.79 -2.81 2.51
N GLN A 67 -0.19 -2.36 3.31
CA GLN A 67 0.04 -1.34 4.35
C GLN A 67 1.02 -1.84 5.42
N ARG A 68 0.86 -3.09 5.87
CA ARG A 68 1.74 -3.69 6.89
C ARG A 68 3.19 -3.81 6.42
N HIS A 69 3.39 -4.11 5.13
CA HIS A 69 4.72 -4.25 4.53
C HIS A 69 5.26 -2.95 3.90
N ASP A 70 4.58 -1.83 4.13
CA ASP A 70 4.93 -0.49 3.60
C ASP A 70 5.13 -0.45 2.07
N ILE A 71 4.36 -1.27 1.34
CA ILE A 71 4.42 -1.40 -0.12
C ILE A 71 3.11 -0.99 -0.81
N SER A 72 2.18 -0.42 -0.04
CA SER A 72 0.93 0.14 -0.57
C SER A 72 1.20 1.30 -1.51
N ARG A 73 2.21 2.11 -1.20
CA ARG A 73 2.72 3.18 -2.08
C ARG A 73 3.88 2.66 -2.91
N LEU A 74 3.98 3.12 -4.16
CA LEU A 74 5.18 2.88 -4.96
C LEU A 74 6.38 3.58 -4.31
N PRO A 75 7.59 3.04 -4.45
CA PRO A 75 8.80 3.71 -4.01
C PRO A 75 8.84 5.11 -4.63
N ARG A 76 8.98 6.14 -3.79
CA ARG A 76 9.19 7.49 -4.29
C ARG A 76 10.58 7.51 -4.91
N GLU A 77 10.67 7.78 -6.21
CA GLU A 77 11.96 7.93 -6.87
C GLU A 77 12.82 8.91 -6.09
N THR A 78 14.03 8.50 -5.71
CA THR A 78 15.00 9.33 -4.96
C THR A 78 15.64 10.40 -5.86
N GLY A 79 14.94 10.80 -6.93
CA GLY A 79 15.32 11.94 -7.73
C GLY A 79 15.07 13.24 -6.96
N PRO A 80 15.73 14.35 -7.33
CA PRO A 80 15.33 15.66 -6.83
C PRO A 80 13.82 15.79 -7.04
N ASN A 81 13.08 16.17 -5.99
CA ASN A 81 11.65 16.50 -6.08
C ASN A 81 11.55 17.55 -7.19
N THR A 82 11.26 17.13 -8.42
CA THR A 82 10.92 18.05 -9.49
C THR A 82 9.68 18.72 -8.95
N LYS A 83 9.78 20.03 -8.64
CA LYS A 83 8.64 20.85 -8.23
C LYS A 83 7.50 20.44 -9.17
N GLY A 84 6.49 19.77 -8.62
CA GLY A 84 5.44 19.16 -9.44
C GLY A 84 4.94 20.23 -10.39
N LEU A 85 5.05 19.96 -11.70
CA LEU A 85 4.55 20.91 -12.69
C LEU A 85 3.07 21.12 -12.36
N THR A 86 2.70 22.36 -12.07
CA THR A 86 1.29 22.68 -11.83
C THR A 86 0.53 22.38 -13.11
N LEU A 87 -0.64 21.74 -12.97
CA LEU A 87 -1.56 21.57 -14.08
C LEU A 87 -1.78 22.93 -14.75
N ARG A 88 -1.74 22.96 -16.07
CA ARG A 88 -2.04 24.20 -16.82
C ARG A 88 -3.49 24.59 -16.55
N ALA A 89 -3.72 25.89 -16.39
CA ALA A 89 -5.07 26.42 -16.27
C ALA A 89 -5.76 26.32 -17.64
N TYR A 90 -6.67 25.35 -17.78
CA TYR A 90 -7.53 25.22 -18.97
C TYR A 90 -8.92 25.80 -18.68
N PRO A 91 -9.59 26.40 -19.68
CA PRO A 91 -10.97 26.85 -19.52
C PRO A 91 -11.91 25.64 -19.34
N ILE A 92 -13.13 25.92 -18.86
CA ILE A 92 -14.18 24.92 -18.70
C ILE A 92 -14.42 24.20 -20.03
N GLY A 93 -14.43 22.86 -20.01
CA GLY A 93 -14.62 22.01 -21.20
C GLY A 93 -13.37 21.21 -21.63
N TYR A 94 -12.23 21.39 -20.97
CA TYR A 94 -11.02 20.60 -21.20
C TYR A 94 -10.86 19.50 -20.14
N LEU A 95 -10.56 18.27 -20.58
CA LEU A 95 -10.25 17.13 -19.71
C LEU A 95 -8.78 16.73 -19.90
N HIS A 96 -8.01 16.75 -18.80
CA HIS A 96 -6.64 16.23 -18.82
C HIS A 96 -6.68 14.71 -18.66
N LEU A 97 -6.10 13.98 -19.62
CA LEU A 97 -5.97 12.53 -19.59
C LEU A 97 -4.48 12.18 -19.62
N ASP A 98 -3.96 11.75 -18.47
CA ASP A 98 -2.62 11.18 -18.39
C ASP A 98 -2.71 9.68 -18.68
N ILE A 99 -2.11 9.24 -19.79
CA ILE A 99 -2.05 7.82 -20.17
C ILE A 99 -0.67 7.29 -19.80
N CYS A 100 -0.61 6.48 -18.74
CA CYS A 100 0.57 5.71 -18.42
C CYS A 100 0.56 4.41 -19.24
N GLN A 101 1.49 4.29 -20.20
CA GLN A 101 1.68 3.05 -20.94
C GLN A 101 2.30 1.98 -20.02
N VAL A 102 1.60 0.86 -19.85
CA VAL A 102 2.18 -0.34 -19.23
C VAL A 102 2.86 -1.15 -20.32
N ARG A 103 4.17 -1.41 -20.17
CA ARG A 103 4.92 -2.33 -21.04
C ARG A 103 5.06 -3.66 -20.32
N THR A 104 4.39 -4.68 -20.84
CA THR A 104 4.63 -6.08 -20.46
C THR A 104 5.71 -6.64 -21.39
N GLY A 105 6.83 -7.09 -20.81
CA GLY A 105 7.93 -7.73 -21.53
C GLY A 105 7.65 -9.18 -21.88
#